data_AF-W2KQU3-F1
#
_entry.id   AF-W2KQU3-F1
#
_cell.length_a   1.000
_cell.length_b   1.000
_cell.length_c   1.000
_cell.angle_alpha   90.00
_cell.angle_beta   90.00
_cell.angle_gamma   90.00
#
_symmetry.space_group_name_H-M   'P 1'
#
loop_
_entity.id
_entity.type
_entity.pdbx_description
1 polymer ?
#
loop_
_entity_poly.entity_id
_entity_poly.type
_entity_poly.pdbx_seq_one_letter_code
_entity_poly.pdbx_strand_id
1 'polypeptide(L)'
;MSFADLSKTQRDEFAASLAVLALFDAGVEVTADALTKTFEASGNDVAAYVAPLFADLLGRGLDVEKFLAGPSAGAAPAAGAAAGDAAPAKTEEKAVEEEEEVDMGGGMDMFGGDEDY
;
A
#
# COMPACT_ATOMS: atom_id res chain seq x y z
N MET A 1 -2.75 6.92 -30.55
CA MET A 1 -3.97 6.65 -29.78
C MET A 1 -4.21 7.84 -28.89
N SER A 2 -5.33 8.53 -29.09
CA SER A 2 -5.81 9.58 -28.20
C SER A 2 -6.57 8.96 -27.03
N PHE A 3 -6.77 9.70 -25.93
CA PHE A 3 -7.67 9.29 -24.84
C PHE A 3 -9.09 8.98 -25.32
N ALA A 4 -9.51 9.59 -26.42
CA ALA A 4 -10.80 9.33 -27.05
C ALA A 4 -10.92 7.94 -27.68
N ASP A 5 -9.80 7.29 -28.02
CA ASP A 5 -9.79 5.98 -28.68
C ASP A 5 -9.82 4.82 -27.69
N LEU A 6 -9.77 5.11 -26.38
CA LEU A 6 -9.81 4.09 -25.32
C LEU A 6 -11.24 3.59 -25.10
N SER A 7 -11.37 2.27 -24.97
CA SER A 7 -12.62 1.64 -24.52
C SER A 7 -13.04 2.17 -23.15
N LYS A 8 -14.32 2.03 -22.80
CA LYS A 8 -14.81 2.43 -21.47
C LYS A 8 -13.99 1.76 -20.36
N THR A 9 -13.75 0.46 -20.47
CA THR A 9 -12.95 -0.29 -19.49
C THR A 9 -11.54 0.27 -19.33
N GLN A 10 -10.86 0.59 -20.44
CA GLN A 10 -9.52 1.19 -20.36
C GLN A 10 -9.54 2.58 -19.74
N ARG A 11 -10.58 3.38 -19.99
CA ARG A 11 -10.74 4.69 -19.34
C ARG A 11 -11.02 4.55 -17.85
N ASP A 12 -11.84 3.58 -17.45
CA ASP A 12 -12.14 3.27 -16.06
C ASP A 12 -10.87 2.82 -15.31
N GLU A 13 -10.07 1.91 -15.89
CA GLU A 13 -8.78 1.46 -15.34
C GLU A 13 -7.76 2.60 -15.27
N PHE A 14 -7.73 3.48 -16.28
CA PHE A 14 -6.84 4.63 -16.29
C PHE A 14 -7.23 5.66 -15.23
N ALA A 15 -8.53 5.97 -15.09
CA ALA A 15 -9.03 6.83 -14.02
C ALA A 15 -8.69 6.25 -12.63
N ALA A 16 -8.85 4.94 -12.45
CA ALA A 16 -8.50 4.25 -11.21
C ALA A 16 -7.01 4.33 -10.88
N SER A 17 -6.13 4.01 -11.84
CA SER A 17 -4.68 4.12 -11.62
C SER A 17 -4.24 5.56 -11.28
N LEU A 18 -4.77 6.58 -11.96
CA LEU A 18 -4.47 7.96 -11.63
C LEU A 18 -5.03 8.37 -10.26
N ALA A 19 -6.21 7.89 -9.87
CA ALA A 19 -6.79 8.15 -8.56
C ALA A 19 -5.95 7.51 -7.44
N VAL A 20 -5.42 6.31 -7.64
CA VAL A 20 -4.47 5.67 -6.71
C VAL A 20 -3.24 6.55 -6.52
N LEU A 21 -2.65 7.04 -7.61
CA LEU A 21 -1.48 7.92 -7.56
C LEU A 21 -1.78 9.24 -6.83
N ALA A 22 -2.93 9.85 -7.09
CA ALA A 22 -3.33 11.09 -6.44
C ALA A 22 -3.57 10.92 -4.93
N LEU A 23 -4.22 9.82 -4.52
CA LEU A 23 -4.43 9.50 -3.11
C LEU A 23 -3.12 9.17 -2.40
N PHE A 24 -2.24 8.43 -3.08
CA PHE A 24 -0.91 8.11 -2.58
C PHE A 24 -0.07 9.38 -2.35
N ASP A 25 -0.02 10.29 -3.32
CA ASP A 25 0.69 11.59 -3.21
C ASP A 25 0.11 12.47 -2.09
N ALA A 26 -1.22 12.42 -1.91
CA ALA A 26 -1.91 13.11 -0.81
C ALA A 26 -1.69 12.45 0.57
N GLY A 27 -1.02 11.30 0.65
CA GLY A 27 -0.83 10.54 1.90
C GLY A 27 -2.13 9.97 2.46
N VAL A 28 -3.15 9.78 1.61
CA VAL A 28 -4.46 9.23 1.99
C VAL A 28 -4.47 7.73 1.70
N GLU A 29 -4.94 6.94 2.66
CA GLU A 29 -5.10 5.49 2.47
C GLU A 29 -6.03 5.18 1.29
N VAL A 30 -5.56 4.32 0.38
CA VAL A 30 -6.30 3.98 -0.83
C VAL A 30 -7.33 2.90 -0.54
N THR A 31 -8.54 3.34 -0.20
CA THR A 31 -9.72 2.49 0.04
C THR A 31 -10.72 2.60 -1.11
N ALA A 32 -11.68 1.67 -1.19
CA ALA A 32 -12.74 1.72 -2.20
C ALA A 32 -13.58 3.00 -2.11
N ASP A 33 -13.86 3.47 -0.89
CA ASP A 33 -14.59 4.71 -0.65
C ASP A 33 -13.78 5.95 -1.07
N ALA A 34 -12.47 5.95 -0.78
CA ALA A 34 -11.58 7.04 -1.20
C ALA A 34 -11.51 7.12 -2.74
N LEU A 35 -11.36 5.99 -3.42
CA LEU A 35 -11.37 5.92 -4.88
C LEU A 35 -12.69 6.41 -5.48
N THR A 36 -13.82 5.95 -4.94
CA THR A 36 -15.16 6.36 -5.41
C THR A 36 -15.35 7.88 -5.28
N LYS A 37 -14.97 8.47 -4.14
CA LYS A 37 -15.00 9.93 -3.94
C LYS A 37 -14.10 10.67 -4.94
N THR A 38 -12.94 10.13 -5.25
CA THR A 38 -12.03 10.73 -6.26
C THR A 38 -12.64 10.67 -7.67
N PHE A 39 -13.33 9.59 -8.02
CA PHE A 39 -14.03 9.49 -9.31
C PHE A 39 -15.17 10.51 -9.42
N GLU A 40 -15.99 10.64 -8.37
CA GLU A 40 -17.06 11.63 -8.30
C GLU A 40 -16.51 13.06 -8.38
N ALA A 41 -15.47 13.38 -7.61
CA ALA A 41 -14.84 14.70 -7.61
C ALA A 41 -14.20 15.06 -8.95
N SER A 42 -13.67 14.07 -9.68
CA SER A 42 -13.09 14.25 -11.01
C SER A 42 -14.11 14.20 -12.16
N GLY A 43 -15.37 13.87 -11.87
CA GLY A 43 -16.44 13.75 -12.87
C GLY A 43 -16.30 12.53 -13.78
N ASN A 44 -15.55 11.51 -13.35
CA ASN A 44 -15.36 10.28 -14.12
C ASN A 44 -16.44 9.24 -13.77
N ASP A 45 -17.16 8.74 -14.79
CA ASP A 45 -18.12 7.65 -14.67
C ASP A 45 -17.41 6.28 -14.71
N VAL A 46 -16.85 5.89 -13.56
CA VAL A 46 -16.11 4.63 -13.39
C VAL A 46 -17.06 3.52 -12.93
N ALA A 47 -16.95 2.33 -13.51
CA ALA A 47 -17.77 1.19 -13.11
C ALA A 47 -17.57 0.83 -11.62
N ALA A 48 -18.67 0.54 -10.90
CA ALA A 48 -18.67 0.35 -9.46
C ALA A 48 -17.75 -0.77 -8.93
N TYR A 49 -17.42 -1.77 -9.76
CA TYR A 49 -16.52 -2.86 -9.35
C TYR A 49 -15.03 -2.45 -9.34
N VAL A 50 -14.66 -1.34 -9.97
CA VAL A 50 -13.26 -0.93 -10.16
C VAL A 50 -12.64 -0.46 -8.85
N ALA A 51 -13.37 0.36 -8.07
CA ALA A 51 -12.89 0.82 -6.76
C ALA A 51 -12.53 -0.34 -5.80
N PRO A 52 -13.43 -1.31 -5.54
CA PRO A 52 -13.10 -2.44 -4.67
C PRO A 52 -12.01 -3.34 -5.25
N LEU A 53 -11.93 -3.49 -6.58
CA LEU A 53 -10.86 -4.26 -7.23
C LEU A 53 -9.48 -3.65 -6.97
N PHE A 54 -9.32 -2.34 -7.15
CA PHE A 54 -8.05 -1.66 -6.93
C PHE A 54 -7.68 -1.61 -5.43
N ALA A 55 -8.67 -1.41 -4.55
CA ALA A 55 -8.45 -1.46 -3.11
C ALA A 55 -7.99 -2.87 -2.64
N ASP A 56 -8.61 -3.94 -3.14
CA ASP A 56 -8.21 -5.32 -2.84
C ASP A 56 -6.80 -5.63 -3.39
N LEU A 57 -6.46 -5.15 -4.58
CA LEU A 57 -5.12 -5.29 -5.15
C LEU A 57 -4.04 -4.63 -4.28
N LEU A 58 -4.31 -3.45 -3.73
CA LEU A 58 -3.40 -2.78 -2.79
C LEU A 58 -3.36 -3.49 -1.43
N GLY A 59 -4.50 -3.94 -0.93
CA GLY A 59 -4.62 -4.72 0.31
C GLY A 59 -3.85 -6.04 0.29
N ARG A 60 -3.61 -6.61 -0.91
CA ARG A 60 -2.77 -7.81 -1.10
C ARG A 60 -1.26 -7.52 -1.09
N GLY A 61 -0.87 -6.29 -0.78
CA GLY A 61 0.54 -5.89 -0.65
C GLY A 61 1.15 -5.35 -1.94
N LEU A 62 0.34 -4.88 -2.89
CA LEU A 62 0.86 -4.12 -4.01
C LEU A 62 1.38 -2.77 -3.51
N ASP A 63 2.68 -2.57 -3.66
CA ASP A 63 3.39 -1.38 -3.20
C ASP A 63 3.47 -0.35 -4.33
N VAL A 64 2.70 0.74 -4.20
CA VAL A 64 2.62 1.82 -5.20
C VAL A 64 3.98 2.45 -5.46
N GLU A 65 4.84 2.59 -4.45
CA GLU A 65 6.17 3.20 -4.59
C GLU A 65 7.06 2.43 -5.55
N LYS A 66 6.96 1.10 -5.56
CA LYS A 66 7.76 0.25 -6.46
C LYS A 66 7.39 0.42 -7.94
N PHE A 67 6.20 0.94 -8.24
CA PHE A 67 5.74 1.20 -9.61
C PHE A 67 6.02 2.63 -10.06
N LEU A 68 6.32 3.53 -9.13
CA LEU A 68 6.89 4.83 -9.46
C LEU A 68 8.35 4.58 -9.84
N ALA A 69 8.72 4.95 -11.07
CA ALA A 69 10.12 4.85 -11.47
C ALA A 69 10.98 5.63 -10.48
N GLY A 70 11.76 4.92 -9.65
CA GLY A 70 12.89 5.53 -8.95
C GLY A 70 13.82 6.17 -9.99
N PRO A 71 14.68 7.13 -9.61
CA PRO A 71 15.58 7.79 -10.56
C PRO A 71 16.25 6.73 -11.40
N SER A 72 15.83 6.64 -12.66
CA SER A 72 16.25 5.54 -13.50
C SER A 72 17.76 5.69 -13.65
N ALA A 73 18.52 4.63 -13.35
CA ALA A 73 19.88 4.47 -13.86
C ALA A 73 19.91 4.30 -15.40
N GLY A 74 18.89 4.78 -16.10
CA GLY A 74 18.95 5.08 -17.52
C GLY A 74 19.57 6.47 -17.66
N ALA A 75 20.75 6.51 -18.25
CA ALA A 75 21.44 7.74 -18.62
C ALA A 75 20.53 8.64 -19.49
N ALA A 76 19.80 9.56 -18.85
CA ALA A 76 19.28 10.74 -19.51
C ALA A 76 20.39 11.80 -19.49
N PRO A 77 20.63 12.52 -20.61
CA PRO A 77 21.65 13.55 -20.64
C PRO A 77 21.32 14.62 -19.60
N ALA A 78 22.33 14.97 -18.79
CA ALA A 78 22.20 15.97 -17.75
C ALA A 78 21.67 17.29 -18.33
N ALA A 79 20.45 17.66 -17.93
CA ALA A 79 19.93 19.00 -18.09
C ALA A 79 19.31 19.43 -16.76
N GLY A 80 20.01 20.35 -16.09
CA GLY A 80 19.43 21.37 -15.21
C GLY A 80 18.67 20.90 -13.97
N ALA A 81 19.31 21.08 -12.82
CA ALA A 81 18.71 20.99 -11.49
C ALA A 81 17.41 21.79 -11.33
N ALA A 82 16.47 21.25 -10.55
CA ALA A 82 15.94 21.84 -9.30
C ALA A 82 14.46 21.44 -9.07
N ALA A 83 14.26 20.51 -8.12
CA ALA A 83 13.10 20.30 -7.25
C ALA A 83 13.23 18.86 -6.74
N GLY A 84 13.22 18.51 -5.47
CA GLY A 84 13.07 19.20 -4.21
C GLY A 84 13.28 18.08 -3.19
N ASP A 85 14.25 18.28 -2.32
CA ASP A 85 14.58 17.36 -1.22
C ASP A 85 13.41 17.34 -0.22
N ALA A 86 12.88 16.15 0.06
CA ALA A 86 12.14 15.85 1.29
C ALA A 86 11.96 14.32 1.45
N ALA A 87 13.05 13.59 1.61
CA ALA A 87 13.01 12.29 2.29
C ALA A 87 13.68 12.46 3.65
N PRO A 88 12.94 12.57 4.77
CA PRO A 88 13.56 12.40 6.06
C PRO A 88 13.97 10.93 6.20
N ALA A 89 15.28 10.72 6.36
CA ALA A 89 15.86 9.46 6.74
C ALA A 89 15.15 8.93 7.99
N LYS A 90 14.48 7.78 7.89
CA LYS A 90 14.10 7.00 9.08
C LYS A 90 15.37 6.41 9.66
N THR A 91 15.84 7.06 10.70
CA THR A 91 16.83 6.57 11.65
C THR A 91 16.40 5.21 12.17
N GLU A 92 17.28 4.22 12.05
CA GLU A 92 17.25 3.02 12.88
C GLU A 92 17.43 3.45 14.34
N GLU A 93 16.38 3.34 15.15
CA GLU A 93 16.54 3.21 16.60
C GLU A 93 16.11 1.81 17.04
N LYS A 94 17.13 1.15 17.56
CA LYS A 94 17.23 -0.14 18.21
C LYS A 94 16.38 -0.14 19.49
N ALA A 95 15.46 -1.10 19.62
CA ALA A 95 14.87 -1.48 20.91
C ALA A 95 15.12 -2.97 21.13
N VAL A 96 16.03 -3.26 22.06
CA VAL A 96 16.33 -4.58 22.64
C VAL A 96 16.14 -4.43 24.15
N GLU A 97 15.41 -5.41 24.72
CA GLU A 97 15.30 -5.82 26.15
C GLU A 97 14.67 -4.79 27.11
N GLU A 98 13.77 -5.13 28.04
CA GLU A 98 13.72 -6.20 29.05
C GLU A 98 12.25 -6.58 29.38
N GLU A 99 11.91 -7.88 29.45
CA GLU A 99 11.60 -8.67 30.66
C GLU A 99 10.12 -8.72 31.07
N GLU A 100 9.50 -9.91 30.99
CA GLU A 100 8.63 -10.42 32.06
C GLU A 100 8.52 -11.96 31.98
N GLU A 101 9.28 -12.60 32.88
CA GLU A 101 8.98 -13.83 33.63
C GLU A 101 8.17 -14.96 32.94
N VAL A 102 8.90 -16.00 32.49
CA VAL A 102 8.40 -17.39 32.60
C VAL A 102 9.49 -18.23 33.27
N ASP A 103 9.71 -17.97 34.56
CA ASP A 103 10.23 -18.94 35.52
C ASP A 103 9.07 -19.47 36.36
N MET A 104 8.12 -20.15 35.70
CA MET A 104 7.17 -21.02 36.40
C MET A 104 7.85 -22.36 36.68
N GLY A 105 8.71 -22.34 37.70
CA GLY A 105 9.12 -23.54 38.41
C GLY A 105 7.90 -24.37 38.80
N GLY A 106 7.91 -25.65 38.44
CA GLY A 106 6.80 -26.54 38.76
C GLY A 106 6.80 -27.86 37.99
N GLY A 107 7.93 -28.55 37.93
CA GLY A 107 7.94 -29.96 37.59
C GLY A 107 7.28 -30.77 38.72
N MET A 108 5.96 -30.99 38.61
CA MET A 108 5.12 -32.00 39.28
C MET A 108 3.68 -31.63 38.86
N ASP A 109 3.08 -32.14 37.78
CA ASP A 109 2.30 -33.37 37.75
C ASP A 109 1.61 -33.46 36.36
N MET A 110 2.41 -33.59 35.29
CA MET A 110 1.93 -33.96 33.94
C MET A 110 2.28 -35.42 33.59
N PHE A 111 2.41 -36.26 34.62
CA PHE A 111 2.02 -37.67 34.59
C PHE A 111 0.58 -37.67 35.10
N GLY A 112 -0.45 -37.88 34.30
CA GLY A 112 -0.65 -39.10 33.54
C GLY A 112 -1.33 -40.15 34.42
N GLY A 113 -2.64 -39.95 34.68
CA GLY A 113 -3.56 -41.03 35.05
C GLY A 113 -3.99 -41.11 36.52
N ASP A 114 -4.99 -40.33 36.89
CA ASP A 114 -5.95 -40.68 37.95
C ASP A 114 -7.37 -40.39 37.43
N GLU A 115 -7.83 -41.24 36.51
CA GLU A 115 -9.23 -41.35 36.08
C GLU A 115 -9.51 -42.83 35.72
N ASP A 116 -10.01 -43.56 36.72
CA ASP A 116 -10.91 -44.72 36.60
C ASP A 116 -10.76 -45.68 35.39
N TYR A 117 -10.06 -46.81 35.57
CA TYR A 117 -10.49 -48.19 35.18
C TYR A 117 -9.43 -49.25 35.54
#